data_AF-A0A093W0K5-F1
#
_entry.id   AF-A0A093W0K5-F1
#
_cell.length_a   1.000
_cell.length_b   1.000
_cell.length_c   1.000
_cell.angle_alpha   90.00
_cell.angle_beta   90.00
_cell.angle_gamma   90.00
#
_symmetry.space_group_name_H-M   'P 1'
#
loop_
_entity.id
_entity.type
_entity.pdbx_description
1 polymer ?
#
loop_
_entity_poly.entity_id
_entity_poly.type
_entity_poly.pdbx_seq_one_letter_code
_entity_poly.pdbx_strand_id
1 'polypeptide(L)'
;MASAATITAPKMNLKLTSNDSAVLQALFDNGEGSFPIPSSTDTSLEHTAAADSQAINIDDSLPAFPRCSIEEAALSSLKDRELAIIHRIQTSSSTSSTTYSTQEASSSSTPNHILEQAIADLSSLITEHPDYPPLYANRAQALRLLIQSKNSDANDTDKDAAIFHPANKDLATKLLSDLSKAISLASPVPTGANGDSTNVSSAQHRLLSNTHMHRGYLLLKAGKICKEEEKDTNETGNQERGGPNQLLGITSRDQLEEMASQDFFEAGRYGNEVAKQLSVGTNPYAKMCGAIVKEALKKEIEEFQS
;
A
#
# COMPACT_ATOMS: atom_id res chain seq x y z
N MET A 1 -18.28 28.79 -24.59
CA MET A 1 -18.60 27.86 -23.49
C MET A 1 -17.80 26.60 -23.70
N ALA A 2 -16.67 26.43 -23.01
CA ALA A 2 -15.81 25.26 -23.15
C ALA A 2 -16.14 24.26 -22.05
N SER A 3 -16.49 23.03 -22.45
CA SER A 3 -16.78 21.92 -21.53
C SER A 3 -15.52 21.52 -20.77
N ALA A 4 -15.61 21.50 -19.44
CA ALA A 4 -14.61 20.90 -18.58
C ALA A 4 -14.62 19.38 -18.80
N ALA A 5 -13.61 18.86 -19.49
CA ALA A 5 -13.38 17.43 -19.57
C ALA A 5 -12.93 16.94 -18.20
N THR A 6 -13.76 16.13 -17.53
CA THR A 6 -13.40 15.41 -16.31
C THR A 6 -12.31 14.39 -16.65
N ILE A 7 -11.05 14.75 -16.38
CA ILE A 7 -9.87 13.91 -16.63
C ILE A 7 -9.84 12.77 -15.60
N THR A 8 -10.34 11.60 -15.98
CA THR A 8 -10.20 10.38 -15.17
C THR A 8 -8.83 9.76 -15.44
N ALA A 9 -7.97 9.72 -14.42
CA ALA A 9 -6.68 9.04 -14.50
C ALA A 9 -6.86 7.52 -14.73
N PRO A 10 -6.01 6.89 -15.56
CA PRO A 10 -6.06 5.47 -15.86
C PRO A 10 -5.84 4.60 -14.62
N LYS A 11 -6.69 3.59 -14.45
CA LYS A 11 -6.71 2.67 -13.30
C LYS A 11 -5.98 1.37 -13.66
N MET A 12 -4.77 1.19 -13.18
CA MET A 12 -4.45 -0.12 -12.61
C MET A 12 -5.35 -0.26 -11.37
N ASN A 13 -5.96 -1.42 -11.13
CA ASN A 13 -6.49 -1.70 -9.80
C ASN A 13 -5.29 -1.74 -8.84
N LEU A 14 -4.91 -0.55 -8.36
CA LEU A 14 -4.01 -0.29 -7.23
C LEU A 14 -4.72 -0.62 -5.91
N LYS A 15 -5.99 -1.06 -5.96
CA LYS A 15 -6.59 -1.81 -4.88
C LYS A 15 -5.66 -2.98 -4.61
N LEU A 16 -5.11 -2.97 -3.40
CA LEU A 16 -4.61 -4.12 -2.66
C LEU A 16 -5.10 -5.41 -3.30
N THR A 17 -4.18 -6.29 -3.71
CA THR A 17 -4.54 -7.56 -4.35
C THR A 17 -5.52 -8.32 -3.44
N SER A 18 -6.33 -9.26 -3.95
CA SER A 18 -7.22 -10.04 -3.08
C SER A 18 -6.47 -10.70 -1.91
N ASN A 19 -5.18 -11.01 -2.09
CA ASN A 19 -4.29 -11.49 -1.03
C ASN A 19 -4.02 -10.43 0.03
N ASP A 20 -3.81 -9.17 -0.35
CA ASP A 20 -3.55 -8.06 0.56
C ASP A 20 -4.77 -7.79 1.46
N SER A 21 -5.99 -7.82 0.88
CA SER A 21 -7.22 -7.68 1.66
C SER A 21 -7.37 -8.83 2.65
N ALA A 22 -7.03 -10.06 2.25
CA ALA A 22 -7.07 -11.23 3.11
C ALA A 22 -6.00 -11.19 4.21
N VAL A 23 -4.77 -10.76 3.89
CA VAL A 23 -3.67 -10.59 4.86
C VAL A 23 -4.01 -9.51 5.88
N LEU A 24 -4.57 -8.39 5.44
CA LEU A 24 -4.99 -7.31 6.34
C LEU A 24 -6.17 -7.75 7.20
N GLN A 25 -7.16 -8.44 6.63
CA GLN A 25 -8.30 -8.96 7.38
C GLN A 25 -7.89 -10.05 8.39
N ALA A 26 -6.98 -10.95 8.02
CA ALA A 26 -6.40 -11.94 8.95
C ALA A 26 -5.57 -11.28 10.07
N LEU A 27 -4.96 -10.11 9.80
CA LEU A 27 -4.28 -9.29 10.82
C LEU A 27 -5.25 -8.77 11.88
N PHE A 28 -6.48 -8.46 11.48
CA PHE A 28 -7.55 -8.06 12.40
C PHE A 28 -8.20 -9.27 13.10
N ASP A 29 -8.35 -10.41 12.43
CA ASP A 29 -9.00 -11.60 12.97
C ASP A 29 -8.12 -12.34 14.01
N ASN A 30 -6.79 -12.31 13.85
CA ASN A 30 -5.83 -12.96 14.76
C ASN A 30 -5.55 -12.18 16.06
N GLY A 31 -6.38 -11.19 16.43
CA GLY A 31 -6.38 -10.60 17.77
C GLY A 31 -5.26 -9.58 18.09
N GLU A 32 -4.35 -9.26 17.16
CA GLU A 32 -3.37 -8.18 17.34
C GLU A 32 -4.00 -6.77 17.19
N GLY A 33 -5.29 -6.69 16.84
CA GLY A 33 -6.08 -5.46 16.74
C GLY A 33 -7.50 -5.58 17.33
N SER A 34 -7.71 -6.41 18.36
CA SER A 34 -9.02 -6.53 19.01
C SER A 34 -9.32 -5.28 19.86
N PHE A 35 -9.80 -4.23 19.19
CA PHE A 35 -10.71 -3.27 19.78
C PHE A 35 -12.13 -3.77 19.51
N PRO A 36 -12.99 -3.95 20.53
CA PRO A 36 -14.40 -4.23 20.29
C PRO A 36 -15.00 -3.01 19.56
N ILE A 37 -15.39 -3.21 18.31
CA ILE A 37 -16.27 -2.28 17.60
C ILE A 37 -17.64 -2.44 18.26
N PRO A 38 -18.27 -1.38 18.82
CA PRO A 38 -19.67 -1.46 19.18
C PRO A 38 -20.46 -1.71 17.89
N SER A 39 -21.14 -2.86 17.84
CA SER A 39 -22.16 -3.17 16.84
C SER A 39 -23.27 -2.12 16.93
N SER A 40 -23.22 -1.10 16.08
CA SER A 40 -24.31 -0.15 15.90
C SER A 40 -25.13 -0.48 14.65
N THR A 41 -25.96 -1.51 14.78
CA THR A 41 -27.29 -1.43 14.18
C THR A 41 -28.10 -0.42 14.99
N ASP A 42 -27.90 0.87 14.77
CA ASP A 42 -28.95 1.83 15.10
C ASP A 42 -28.92 3.03 14.14
N THR A 43 -29.89 3.03 13.24
CA THR A 43 -30.24 4.11 12.34
C THR A 43 -31.09 5.13 13.10
N SER A 44 -30.46 6.13 13.73
CA SER A 44 -31.11 7.43 13.97
C SER A 44 -30.15 8.47 14.56
N LEU A 45 -29.93 9.54 13.79
CA LEU A 45 -29.86 10.95 14.21
C LEU A 45 -29.09 11.27 15.51
N GLU A 46 -27.88 11.80 15.39
CA GLU A 46 -27.60 13.23 15.65
C GLU A 46 -26.14 13.59 15.31
N HIS A 47 -25.99 14.66 14.53
CA HIS A 47 -24.71 15.28 14.17
C HIS A 47 -24.05 15.90 15.40
N THR A 48 -23.02 15.26 15.93
CA THR A 48 -21.89 15.96 16.57
C THR A 48 -20.58 15.32 16.11
N ALA A 49 -20.27 15.52 14.82
CA ALA A 49 -18.95 15.20 14.29
C ALA A 49 -17.92 16.07 15.01
N ALA A 50 -17.09 15.46 15.84
CA ALA A 50 -15.80 16.04 16.17
C ALA A 50 -15.11 16.30 14.82
N ALA A 51 -14.83 17.57 14.54
CA ALA A 51 -14.27 17.99 13.27
C ALA A 51 -12.91 17.28 13.05
N ASP A 52 -12.87 16.34 12.11
CA ASP A 52 -11.65 15.73 11.55
C ASP A 52 -10.81 16.87 10.94
N SER A 53 -9.98 17.51 11.76
CA SER A 53 -9.30 18.78 11.46
C SER A 53 -8.14 18.64 10.44
N GLN A 54 -8.09 17.52 9.71
CA GLN A 54 -7.01 17.21 8.76
C GLN A 54 -7.49 16.50 7.49
N ALA A 55 -8.81 16.50 7.22
CA ALA A 55 -9.33 15.99 5.96
C ALA A 55 -8.84 16.86 4.80
N ILE A 56 -8.22 16.22 3.81
CA ILE A 56 -7.69 16.88 2.62
C ILE A 56 -8.86 17.30 1.73
N ASN A 57 -8.84 18.53 1.24
CA ASN A 57 -9.84 19.05 0.32
C ASN A 57 -9.51 18.59 -1.11
N ILE A 58 -10.45 17.90 -1.74
CA ILE A 58 -10.30 17.41 -3.11
C ILE A 58 -10.86 18.46 -4.05
N ASP A 59 -9.99 19.05 -4.87
CA ASP A 59 -10.38 20.02 -5.89
C ASP A 59 -10.11 19.45 -7.29
N ASP A 60 -11.19 19.06 -7.97
CA ASP A 60 -11.14 18.49 -9.32
C ASP A 60 -10.76 19.54 -10.40
N SER A 61 -10.73 20.83 -10.06
CA SER A 61 -10.27 21.89 -10.97
C SER A 61 -8.75 22.01 -11.05
N LEU A 62 -8.02 21.38 -10.10
CA LEU A 62 -6.57 21.37 -10.08
C LEU A 62 -5.96 20.42 -11.12
N PRO A 63 -4.77 20.73 -11.65
CA PRO A 63 -4.05 19.80 -12.51
C PRO A 63 -3.73 18.50 -11.78
N ALA A 64 -3.78 17.38 -12.51
CA ALA A 64 -3.60 16.04 -11.95
C ALA A 64 -2.30 15.89 -11.14
N PHE A 65 -1.19 16.41 -11.67
CA PHE A 65 0.12 16.39 -11.01
C PHE A 65 0.82 17.74 -11.19
N PRO A 66 0.83 18.61 -10.15
CA PRO A 66 1.35 19.97 -10.27
C PRO A 66 2.84 20.08 -10.64
N ARG A 67 3.62 19.03 -10.37
CA ARG A 67 5.07 18.98 -10.66
C ARG A 67 5.40 18.38 -12.03
N CYS A 68 4.40 17.91 -12.76
CA CYS A 68 4.56 17.23 -14.04
C CYS A 68 4.47 18.27 -15.17
N SER A 69 5.57 18.51 -15.88
CA SER A 69 5.66 19.53 -16.95
C SER A 69 5.50 18.90 -18.32
N ILE A 70 4.41 18.15 -18.54
CA ILE A 70 4.14 17.45 -19.80
C ILE A 70 3.05 18.21 -20.57
N GLU A 71 3.29 18.44 -21.87
CA GLU A 71 2.29 19.00 -22.79
C GLU A 71 1.06 18.07 -22.89
N GLU A 72 -0.14 18.64 -22.93
CA GLU A 72 -1.40 17.87 -22.88
C GLU A 72 -1.48 16.75 -23.94
N ALA A 73 -1.01 17.00 -25.17
CA ALA A 73 -0.99 16.00 -26.23
C ALA A 73 -0.04 14.83 -25.93
N ALA A 74 1.15 15.12 -25.38
CA ALA A 74 2.11 14.12 -24.96
C ALA A 74 1.60 13.34 -23.72
N LEU A 75 0.90 14.02 -22.82
CA LEU A 75 0.29 13.43 -21.63
C LEU A 75 -0.81 12.42 -21.99
N SER A 76 -1.65 12.73 -22.99
CA SER A 76 -2.65 11.78 -23.49
C SER A 76 -1.99 10.53 -24.07
N SER A 77 -0.98 10.71 -24.93
CA SER A 77 -0.25 9.57 -25.52
C SER A 77 0.47 8.72 -24.48
N LEU A 78 1.04 9.35 -23.45
CA LEU A 78 1.67 8.68 -22.32
C LEU A 78 0.68 7.82 -21.54
N LYS A 79 -0.50 8.37 -21.22
CA LYS A 79 -1.57 7.63 -20.54
C LYS A 79 -2.05 6.43 -21.36
N ASP A 80 -2.17 6.57 -22.68
CA ASP A 80 -2.60 5.48 -23.56
C ASP A 80 -1.56 4.35 -23.59
N ARG A 81 -0.27 4.70 -23.68
CA ARG A 81 0.83 3.72 -23.60
C ARG A 81 0.88 3.03 -22.24
N GLU A 82 0.73 3.79 -21.16
CA GLU A 82 0.64 3.26 -19.80
C GLU A 82 -0.54 2.28 -19.66
N LEU A 83 -1.73 2.67 -20.11
CA LEU A 83 -2.93 1.83 -20.10
C LEU A 83 -2.75 0.54 -20.90
N ALA A 84 -2.09 0.61 -22.06
CA ALA A 84 -1.83 -0.58 -22.87
C ALA A 84 -0.98 -1.61 -22.12
N ILE A 85 0.03 -1.15 -21.36
CA ILE A 85 0.87 -2.01 -20.51
C ILE A 85 0.02 -2.63 -19.39
N ILE A 86 -0.80 -1.83 -18.73
CA ILE A 86 -1.70 -2.26 -17.65
C ILE A 86 -2.68 -3.34 -18.12
N HIS A 87 -3.35 -3.10 -19.25
CA HIS A 87 -4.31 -4.03 -19.83
C HIS A 87 -3.64 -5.35 -20.20
N ARG A 88 -2.39 -5.35 -20.66
CA ARG A 88 -1.62 -6.56 -20.95
C ARG A 88 -1.44 -7.43 -19.69
N ILE A 89 -1.10 -6.82 -18.55
CA ILE A 89 -0.98 -7.54 -17.28
C ILE A 89 -2.33 -8.13 -16.88
N GLN A 90 -3.40 -7.32 -16.93
CA GLN A 90 -4.75 -7.74 -16.48
C GLN A 90 -5.36 -8.83 -17.35
N THR A 91 -5.29 -8.71 -18.67
CA THR A 91 -5.82 -9.70 -19.62
C THR A 91 -5.14 -11.05 -19.44
N SER A 92 -3.81 -11.05 -19.29
CA SER A 92 -3.02 -12.26 -19.05
C SER A 92 -3.39 -12.96 -17.74
N SER A 93 -3.86 -12.24 -16.72
CA SER A 93 -4.35 -12.84 -15.48
C SER A 93 -5.74 -13.49 -15.64
N SER A 94 -6.57 -13.00 -16.56
CA SER A 94 -7.93 -13.50 -16.78
C SER A 94 -7.99 -14.69 -17.75
N THR A 95 -7.15 -14.71 -18.79
CA THR A 95 -7.20 -15.76 -19.83
C THR A 95 -6.84 -17.15 -19.30
N SER A 96 -6.08 -17.25 -18.19
CA SER A 96 -5.76 -18.52 -17.53
C SER A 96 -6.98 -19.26 -16.94
N SER A 97 -8.17 -18.65 -16.94
CA SER A 97 -9.40 -19.24 -16.39
C SER A 97 -10.32 -19.96 -17.40
N THR A 98 -10.09 -19.84 -18.71
CA THR A 98 -11.10 -20.22 -19.74
C THR A 98 -10.79 -21.48 -20.54
N THR A 99 -9.69 -22.20 -20.26
CA THR A 99 -9.32 -23.40 -21.02
C THR A 99 -9.37 -24.69 -20.17
N TYR A 100 -10.45 -25.44 -20.38
CA TYR A 100 -10.69 -26.87 -20.07
C TYR A 100 -11.11 -27.28 -18.64
N SER A 101 -12.02 -28.25 -18.64
CA SER A 101 -12.81 -28.79 -17.53
C SER A 101 -12.05 -29.59 -16.48
N THR A 102 -12.63 -29.59 -15.26
CA THR A 102 -12.54 -30.60 -14.18
C THR A 102 -11.26 -30.63 -13.33
N GLN A 103 -11.47 -30.28 -12.05
CA GLN A 103 -10.61 -30.47 -10.86
C GLN A 103 -9.43 -29.51 -10.63
N GLU A 104 -9.37 -29.05 -9.36
CA GLU A 104 -8.34 -28.25 -8.68
C GLU A 104 -8.28 -26.75 -9.04
N ALA A 105 -8.97 -25.94 -8.24
CA ALA A 105 -8.81 -24.49 -8.20
C ALA A 105 -7.44 -24.13 -7.60
N SER A 106 -6.41 -23.93 -8.42
CA SER A 106 -5.10 -23.46 -7.93
C SER A 106 -4.29 -22.73 -9.02
N SER A 107 -4.00 -21.45 -8.77
CA SER A 107 -2.99 -20.58 -9.42
C SER A 107 -3.34 -19.79 -10.70
N SER A 108 -4.17 -18.74 -10.56
CA SER A 108 -4.31 -17.65 -11.54
C SER A 108 -3.10 -16.68 -11.52
N SER A 109 -1.91 -17.12 -11.91
CA SER A 109 -0.71 -16.26 -11.93
C SER A 109 -0.43 -15.68 -13.34
N THR A 110 -0.07 -14.40 -13.40
CA THR A 110 0.40 -13.76 -14.64
C THR A 110 1.75 -14.36 -15.04
N PRO A 111 2.00 -14.69 -16.33
CA PRO A 111 3.31 -15.21 -16.75
C PRO A 111 4.45 -14.22 -16.49
N ASN A 112 5.57 -14.72 -15.95
CA ASN A 112 6.77 -13.92 -15.61
C ASN A 112 7.25 -13.04 -16.77
N HIS A 113 7.30 -13.56 -18.00
CA HIS A 113 7.78 -12.79 -19.16
C HIS A 113 6.91 -11.57 -19.48
N ILE A 114 5.60 -11.62 -19.21
CA ILE A 114 4.69 -10.48 -19.40
C ILE A 114 5.00 -9.38 -18.37
N LEU A 115 5.25 -9.78 -17.12
CA LEU A 115 5.61 -8.86 -16.05
C LEU A 115 6.99 -8.22 -16.29
N GLU A 116 7.97 -9.00 -16.72
CA GLU A 116 9.31 -8.49 -17.07
C GLU A 116 9.24 -7.50 -18.24
N GLN A 117 8.47 -7.82 -19.30
CA GLN A 117 8.24 -6.89 -20.41
C GLN A 117 7.54 -5.62 -19.95
N ALA A 118 6.50 -5.73 -19.11
CA ALA A 118 5.80 -4.56 -18.58
C ALA A 118 6.71 -3.66 -17.74
N ILE A 119 7.59 -4.24 -16.92
CA ILE A 119 8.59 -3.50 -16.13
C ILE A 119 9.59 -2.79 -17.06
N ALA A 120 10.00 -3.43 -18.15
CA ALA A 120 10.88 -2.82 -19.15
C ALA A 120 10.18 -1.65 -19.86
N ASP A 121 8.94 -1.84 -20.33
CA ASP A 121 8.14 -0.81 -20.99
C ASP A 121 7.90 0.40 -20.06
N LEU A 122 7.51 0.15 -18.80
CA LEU A 122 7.37 1.20 -17.78
C LEU A 122 8.70 1.90 -17.48
N SER A 123 9.82 1.17 -17.51
CA SER A 123 11.14 1.78 -17.32
C SER A 123 11.51 2.70 -18.48
N SER A 124 11.17 2.34 -19.73
CA SER A 124 11.31 3.24 -20.88
C SER A 124 10.49 4.52 -20.70
N LEU A 125 9.20 4.37 -20.31
CA LEU A 125 8.34 5.53 -20.07
C LEU A 125 8.88 6.43 -18.94
N ILE A 126 9.48 5.86 -17.89
CA ILE A 126 10.11 6.63 -16.81
C ILE A 126 11.34 7.39 -17.31
N THR A 127 12.12 6.82 -18.24
CA THR A 127 13.25 7.54 -18.84
C THR A 127 12.79 8.70 -19.73
N GLU A 128 11.65 8.54 -20.40
CA GLU A 128 11.04 9.59 -21.24
C GLU A 128 10.38 10.68 -20.39
N HIS A 129 9.72 10.31 -19.29
CA HIS A 129 8.93 11.18 -18.43
C HIS A 129 9.23 10.95 -16.93
N PRO A 130 10.40 11.39 -16.44
CA PRO A 130 10.86 11.09 -15.09
C PRO A 130 10.08 11.78 -13.97
N ASP A 131 9.29 12.80 -14.31
CA ASP A 131 8.46 13.60 -13.42
C ASP A 131 7.01 13.12 -13.32
N TYR A 132 6.61 12.08 -14.08
CA TYR A 132 5.25 11.53 -14.06
C TYR A 132 5.07 10.47 -12.96
N PRO A 133 4.35 10.76 -11.85
CA PRO A 133 4.32 9.88 -10.67
C PRO A 133 3.69 8.49 -10.88
N PRO A 134 2.58 8.33 -11.65
CA PRO A 134 1.92 7.03 -11.83
C PRO A 134 2.82 5.91 -12.35
N LEU A 135 3.81 6.22 -13.20
CA LEU A 135 4.69 5.19 -13.76
C LEU A 135 5.50 4.47 -12.67
N TYR A 136 5.98 5.20 -11.67
CA TYR A 136 6.73 4.62 -10.56
C TYR A 136 5.82 3.73 -9.71
N ALA A 137 4.60 4.19 -9.38
CA ALA A 137 3.64 3.37 -8.63
C ALA A 137 3.25 2.09 -9.40
N ASN A 138 3.04 2.21 -10.72
CA ASN A 138 2.70 1.07 -11.57
C ASN A 138 3.87 0.10 -11.71
N ARG A 139 5.11 0.59 -11.84
CA ARG A 139 6.32 -0.25 -11.88
C ARG A 139 6.55 -0.96 -10.56
N ALA A 140 6.34 -0.29 -9.42
CA ALA A 140 6.41 -0.91 -8.10
C ALA A 140 5.41 -2.07 -7.96
N GLN A 141 4.17 -1.89 -8.40
CA GLN A 141 3.18 -2.96 -8.37
C GLN A 141 3.55 -4.11 -9.32
N ALA A 142 4.07 -3.83 -10.52
CA ALA A 142 4.53 -4.87 -11.44
C ALA A 142 5.72 -5.67 -10.86
N LEU A 143 6.66 -5.00 -10.19
CA LEU A 143 7.77 -5.64 -9.47
C LEU A 143 7.25 -6.56 -8.36
N ARG A 144 6.25 -6.10 -7.59
CA ARG A 144 5.63 -6.92 -6.55
C ARG A 144 4.99 -8.18 -7.12
N LEU A 145 4.21 -8.05 -8.20
CA LEU A 145 3.60 -9.18 -8.88
C LEU A 145 4.65 -10.14 -9.45
N LEU A 146 5.78 -9.64 -9.97
CA LEU A 146 6.87 -10.46 -10.46
C LEU A 146 7.51 -11.28 -9.33
N ILE A 147 7.75 -10.66 -8.17
CA ILE A 147 8.28 -11.37 -7.00
C ILE A 147 7.30 -12.47 -6.56
N GLN A 148 6.01 -12.17 -6.46
CA GLN A 148 4.98 -13.15 -6.11
C GLN A 148 4.90 -14.30 -7.12
N SER A 149 4.99 -13.99 -8.43
CA SER A 149 4.92 -15.00 -9.50
C SER A 149 6.15 -15.91 -9.52
N LYS A 150 7.36 -15.37 -9.30
CA LYS A 150 8.61 -16.14 -9.22
C LYS A 150 8.66 -17.10 -8.02
N ASN A 151 7.87 -16.84 -6.98
CA ASN A 151 7.88 -17.61 -5.73
C ASN A 151 6.56 -18.36 -5.49
N SER A 152 5.75 -18.56 -6.55
CA SER A 152 4.43 -19.20 -6.45
C SER A 152 4.44 -20.71 -6.14
N ASP A 153 5.63 -21.33 -6.07
CA ASP A 153 5.80 -22.76 -5.79
C ASP A 153 5.89 -23.09 -4.28
N ALA A 154 5.96 -22.07 -3.42
CA ALA A 154 5.89 -22.28 -1.98
C ALA A 154 4.42 -22.47 -1.58
N ASN A 155 4.11 -23.53 -0.81
CA ASN A 155 2.85 -23.73 -0.09
C ASN A 155 2.61 -22.65 1.01
N ASP A 156 3.17 -21.46 0.83
CA ASP A 156 3.18 -20.38 1.79
C ASP A 156 1.90 -19.56 1.64
N THR A 157 1.20 -19.43 2.76
CA THR A 157 0.02 -18.57 2.90
C THR A 157 0.36 -17.10 2.66
N ASP A 158 1.64 -16.70 2.76
CA ASP A 158 2.09 -15.34 2.54
C ASP A 158 3.03 -15.19 1.32
N LYS A 159 2.45 -14.99 0.13
CA LYS A 159 3.20 -14.75 -1.12
C LYS A 159 4.10 -13.51 -1.11
N ASP A 160 3.86 -12.55 -0.20
CA ASP A 160 4.70 -11.36 -0.09
C ASP A 160 5.89 -11.55 0.84
N ALA A 161 5.97 -12.65 1.60
CA ALA A 161 7.18 -13.00 2.36
C ALA A 161 8.40 -13.11 1.42
N ALA A 162 8.17 -13.57 0.18
CA ALA A 162 9.16 -13.63 -0.88
C ALA A 162 9.84 -12.27 -1.19
N ILE A 163 9.19 -11.12 -0.91
CA ILE A 163 9.79 -9.80 -1.08
C ILE A 163 11.04 -9.64 -0.20
N PHE A 164 11.09 -10.33 0.93
CA PHE A 164 12.17 -10.27 1.90
C PHE A 164 13.16 -11.42 1.77
N HIS A 165 13.06 -12.24 0.72
CA HIS A 165 14.09 -13.24 0.40
C HIS A 165 15.35 -12.56 -0.18
N PRO A 166 16.57 -13.03 0.15
CA PRO A 166 17.81 -12.46 -0.37
C PRO A 166 17.88 -12.42 -1.90
N ALA A 167 17.30 -13.42 -2.58
CA ALA A 167 17.24 -13.50 -4.04
C ALA A 167 16.46 -12.33 -4.69
N ASN A 168 15.53 -11.71 -3.96
CA ASN A 168 14.69 -10.63 -4.46
C ASN A 168 15.13 -9.23 -3.99
N LYS A 169 16.27 -9.12 -3.29
CA LYS A 169 16.80 -7.89 -2.69
C LYS A 169 16.82 -6.70 -3.66
N ASP A 170 17.30 -6.90 -4.88
CA ASP A 170 17.37 -5.83 -5.89
C ASP A 170 15.97 -5.38 -6.36
N LEU A 171 15.07 -6.34 -6.60
CA LEU A 171 13.70 -6.06 -7.00
C LEU A 171 12.94 -5.33 -5.87
N ALA A 172 13.09 -5.79 -4.63
CA ALA A 172 12.49 -5.20 -3.44
C ALA A 172 13.02 -3.78 -3.17
N THR A 173 14.33 -3.56 -3.35
CA THR A 173 14.97 -2.24 -3.23
C THR A 173 14.40 -1.26 -4.26
N LYS A 174 14.24 -1.71 -5.52
CA LYS A 174 13.68 -0.90 -6.59
C LYS A 174 12.20 -0.60 -6.36
N LEU A 175 11.43 -1.60 -5.90
CA LEU A 175 10.02 -1.45 -5.53
C LEU A 175 9.84 -0.34 -4.48
N LEU A 176 10.58 -0.40 -3.37
CA LEU A 176 10.46 0.59 -2.29
C LEU A 176 10.93 1.99 -2.73
N SER A 177 11.97 2.05 -3.57
CA SER A 177 12.44 3.30 -4.17
C SER A 177 11.39 3.93 -5.08
N ASP A 178 10.72 3.12 -5.90
CA ASP A 178 9.68 3.58 -6.82
C ASP A 178 8.46 4.13 -6.05
N LEU A 179 8.01 3.44 -4.99
CA LEU A 179 6.94 3.96 -4.12
C LEU A 179 7.32 5.30 -3.48
N SER A 180 8.55 5.41 -2.96
CA SER A 180 9.03 6.64 -2.34
C SER A 180 9.15 7.78 -3.35
N LYS A 181 9.55 7.49 -4.59
CA LYS A 181 9.62 8.47 -5.67
C LYS A 181 8.24 8.92 -6.13
N ALA A 182 7.30 7.99 -6.29
CA ALA A 182 5.90 8.30 -6.61
C ALA A 182 5.27 9.22 -5.56
N ILE A 183 5.44 8.92 -4.27
CA ILE A 183 5.00 9.79 -3.17
C ILE A 183 5.65 11.16 -3.29
N SER A 184 6.98 11.22 -3.37
CA SER A 184 7.72 12.49 -3.44
C SER A 184 7.26 13.39 -4.58
N LEU A 185 7.02 12.84 -5.77
CA LEU A 185 6.56 13.60 -6.94
C LEU A 185 5.08 14.01 -6.84
N ALA A 186 4.24 13.18 -6.23
CA ALA A 186 2.81 13.45 -6.09
C ALA A 186 2.47 14.30 -4.84
N SER A 187 3.33 14.39 -3.83
CA SER A 187 3.05 15.17 -2.63
C SER A 187 2.86 16.66 -2.95
N PRO A 188 1.88 17.33 -2.32
CA PRO A 188 1.67 18.76 -2.54
C PRO A 188 2.93 19.55 -2.14
N VAL A 189 3.22 20.62 -2.89
CA VAL A 189 4.28 21.57 -2.50
C VAL A 189 3.70 22.49 -1.42
N PRO A 190 4.38 22.70 -0.28
CA PRO A 190 3.98 23.74 0.66
C PRO A 190 4.09 25.11 -0.01
N THR A 191 2.96 25.69 -0.41
CA THR A 191 2.90 27.05 -0.97
C THR A 191 2.18 27.97 0.02
N GLY A 192 2.93 28.56 0.95
CA GLY A 192 2.39 29.51 1.93
C GLY A 192 3.22 29.64 3.21
N ALA A 193 3.00 30.72 3.96
CA ALA A 193 3.65 30.98 5.27
C ALA A 193 3.22 29.99 6.37
N ASN A 194 2.08 29.31 6.18
CA ASN A 194 1.62 28.16 6.95
C ASN A 194 1.64 26.96 5.99
N GLY A 195 2.62 26.06 6.12
CA GLY A 195 2.99 25.05 5.12
C GLY A 195 2.00 23.92 4.81
N ASP A 196 0.70 24.10 5.07
CA ASP A 196 -0.35 23.11 4.83
C ASP A 196 -1.09 23.41 3.53
N SER A 197 -0.60 22.85 2.42
CA SER A 197 -1.42 22.77 1.20
C SER A 197 -2.39 21.60 1.36
N THR A 198 -3.61 21.92 1.81
CA THR A 198 -4.68 20.95 2.05
C THR A 198 -5.47 20.60 0.79
N ASN A 199 -5.18 21.24 -0.35
CA ASN A 199 -5.90 21.02 -1.59
C ASN A 199 -5.09 20.12 -2.53
N VAL A 200 -5.68 19.00 -2.94
CA VAL A 200 -5.07 18.09 -3.92
C VAL A 200 -6.09 17.71 -5.00
N SER A 201 -5.60 17.36 -6.19
CA SER A 201 -6.45 16.89 -7.28
C SER A 201 -7.01 15.48 -7.02
N SER A 202 -8.07 15.12 -7.75
CA SER A 202 -8.65 13.76 -7.74
C SER A 202 -7.62 12.66 -8.00
N ALA A 203 -6.72 12.90 -8.95
CA ALA A 203 -5.71 11.93 -9.35
C ALA A 203 -4.61 11.80 -8.29
N GLN A 204 -4.25 12.94 -7.68
CA GLN A 204 -3.20 13.04 -6.68
C GLN A 204 -3.58 12.33 -5.37
N HIS A 205 -4.79 12.56 -4.82
CA HIS A 205 -5.20 11.88 -3.58
C HIS A 205 -5.25 10.37 -3.76
N ARG A 206 -5.79 9.88 -4.88
CA ARG A 206 -5.90 8.43 -5.14
C ARG A 206 -4.52 7.80 -5.23
N LEU A 207 -3.60 8.45 -5.94
CA LEU A 207 -2.24 7.93 -6.08
C LEU A 207 -1.52 7.93 -4.73
N LEU A 208 -1.55 9.03 -3.99
CA LEU A 208 -0.91 9.15 -2.69
C LEU A 208 -1.48 8.15 -1.69
N SER A 209 -2.81 8.03 -1.62
CA SER A 209 -3.51 7.07 -0.77
C SER A 209 -3.05 5.64 -1.03
N ASN A 210 -3.05 5.20 -2.29
CA ASN A 210 -2.64 3.84 -2.65
C ASN A 210 -1.13 3.61 -2.43
N THR A 211 -0.30 4.60 -2.74
CA THR A 211 1.16 4.44 -2.65
C THR A 211 1.64 4.41 -1.20
N HIS A 212 1.09 5.28 -0.34
CA HIS A 212 1.31 5.23 1.10
C HIS A 212 0.82 3.92 1.69
N MET A 213 -0.38 3.46 1.31
CA MET A 213 -0.91 2.15 1.75
C MET A 213 0.03 1.00 1.38
N HIS A 214 0.53 1.00 0.14
CA HIS A 214 1.45 -0.03 -0.33
C HIS A 214 2.78 0.02 0.43
N ARG A 215 3.36 1.21 0.64
CA ARG A 215 4.61 1.35 1.39
C ARG A 215 4.45 0.96 2.87
N GLY A 216 3.37 1.39 3.52
CA GLY A 216 3.03 1.01 4.89
C GLY A 216 2.85 -0.49 5.05
N TYR A 217 2.22 -1.15 4.08
CA TYR A 217 2.09 -2.61 4.06
C TYR A 217 3.46 -3.33 4.03
N LEU A 218 4.40 -2.87 3.19
CA LEU A 218 5.74 -3.44 3.14
C LEU A 218 6.52 -3.22 4.44
N LEU A 219 6.38 -2.05 5.06
CA LEU A 219 7.00 -1.76 6.36
C LEU A 219 6.45 -2.67 7.45
N LEU A 220 5.12 -2.85 7.48
CA LEU A 220 4.47 -3.77 8.42
C LEU A 220 4.94 -5.21 8.22
N LYS A 221 5.08 -5.66 6.96
CA LYS A 221 5.66 -6.98 6.63
C LYS A 221 7.09 -7.11 7.13
N ALA A 222 7.91 -6.10 6.89
CA ALA A 222 9.30 -6.09 7.36
C ALA A 222 9.37 -6.25 8.88
N GLY A 223 8.48 -5.57 9.62
CA GLY A 223 8.39 -5.68 11.08
C GLY A 223 7.99 -7.07 11.56
N LYS A 224 7.09 -7.76 10.84
CA LYS A 224 6.72 -9.15 11.14
C LYS A 224 7.88 -10.11 10.96
N ILE A 225 8.63 -9.98 9.87
CA ILE A 225 9.78 -10.85 9.59
C ILE A 225 10.88 -10.62 10.63
N CYS A 226 11.13 -9.37 11.04
CA CYS A 226 12.03 -9.09 12.17
C CYS A 226 11.60 -9.79 13.47
N LYS A 227 10.30 -9.79 13.78
CA LYS A 227 9.75 -10.46 14.98
C LYS A 227 9.92 -11.98 14.91
N GLU A 228 9.81 -12.56 13.73
CA GLU A 228 10.02 -14.00 13.50
C GLU A 228 11.51 -14.34 13.62
N GLU A 229 12.39 -13.57 12.97
CA GLU A 229 13.84 -13.69 13.10
C GLU A 229 14.31 -13.58 14.56
N GLU A 230 13.79 -12.61 15.33
CA GLU A 230 14.11 -12.43 16.76
C GLU A 230 13.75 -13.68 17.60
N LYS A 231 12.65 -14.36 17.28
CA LYS A 231 12.23 -15.59 17.98
C LYS A 231 13.11 -16.79 17.59
N ASP A 232 13.55 -16.85 16.34
CA ASP A 232 14.34 -17.95 15.77
C ASP A 232 15.86 -17.80 16.04
N THR A 233 16.34 -16.61 16.43
CA THR A 233 17.76 -16.34 16.76
C THR A 233 18.33 -17.17 17.91
N ASN A 234 17.53 -17.98 18.60
CA ASN A 234 18.04 -18.92 19.60
C ASN A 234 18.78 -20.12 19.00
N GLU A 235 18.70 -20.42 17.68
CA GLU A 235 19.28 -21.68 17.17
C GLU A 235 20.16 -21.67 15.89
N THR A 236 20.22 -20.67 15.00
CA THR A 236 21.17 -20.79 13.85
C THR A 236 21.69 -19.46 13.28
N GLY A 237 22.98 -19.44 12.93
CA GLY A 237 23.74 -18.23 12.62
C GLY A 237 23.43 -17.52 11.29
N ASN A 238 23.68 -16.22 11.31
CA ASN A 238 24.09 -15.33 10.21
C ASN A 238 23.50 -15.62 8.81
N GLN A 239 22.19 -15.80 8.71
CA GLN A 239 21.51 -15.74 7.43
C GLN A 239 21.47 -14.29 6.94
N GLU A 240 21.81 -14.05 5.67
CA GLU A 240 21.72 -12.71 5.08
C GLU A 240 20.26 -12.28 5.07
N ARG A 241 19.92 -11.24 5.83
CA ARG A 241 18.58 -10.64 5.82
C ARG A 241 18.30 -10.10 4.42
N GLY A 242 17.24 -10.60 3.79
CA GLY A 242 16.79 -10.11 2.49
C GLY A 242 15.92 -8.86 2.59
N GLY A 243 15.29 -8.50 1.48
CA GLY A 243 14.42 -7.33 1.39
C GLY A 243 15.11 -6.04 0.96
N PRO A 244 14.39 -4.91 0.98
CA PRO A 244 14.89 -3.63 0.46
C PRO A 244 16.11 -3.13 1.25
N ASN A 245 17.16 -2.70 0.54
CA ASN A 245 18.40 -2.19 1.16
C ASN A 245 18.15 -1.04 2.15
N GLN A 246 17.12 -0.23 1.90
CA GLN A 246 16.74 0.90 2.75
C GLN A 246 16.23 0.46 4.14
N LEU A 247 15.74 -0.78 4.27
CA LEU A 247 15.18 -1.32 5.52
C LEU A 247 16.19 -2.19 6.29
N LEU A 248 17.30 -2.60 5.67
CA LEU A 248 18.30 -3.46 6.32
C LEU A 248 18.93 -2.82 7.57
N GLY A 249 19.06 -1.49 7.59
CA GLY A 249 19.57 -0.75 8.75
C GLY A 249 18.59 -0.63 9.91
N ILE A 250 17.32 -0.97 9.71
CA ILE A 250 16.27 -0.88 10.73
C ILE A 250 16.08 -2.27 11.32
N THR A 251 16.53 -2.45 12.56
CA THR A 251 16.46 -3.73 13.28
C THR A 251 15.26 -3.80 14.22
N SER A 252 14.79 -2.66 14.72
CA SER A 252 13.66 -2.62 15.65
C SER A 252 12.33 -2.82 14.94
N ARG A 253 11.56 -3.82 15.39
CA ARG A 253 10.16 -4.02 15.00
C ARG A 253 9.32 -2.76 15.25
N ASP A 254 9.45 -2.16 16.42
CA ASP A 254 8.63 -1.00 16.81
C ASP A 254 8.87 0.18 15.88
N GLN A 255 10.11 0.37 15.43
CA GLN A 255 10.45 1.41 14.45
C GLN A 255 9.81 1.13 13.08
N LEU A 256 9.76 -0.12 12.63
CA LEU A 256 9.08 -0.50 11.38
C LEU A 256 7.55 -0.35 11.50
N GLU A 257 6.97 -0.69 12.65
CA GLU A 257 5.54 -0.48 12.92
C GLU A 257 5.18 1.00 13.01
N GLU A 258 6.02 1.83 13.63
CA GLU A 258 5.84 3.29 13.67
C GLU A 258 5.89 3.90 12.27
N MET A 259 6.88 3.52 11.45
CA MET A 259 6.97 3.95 10.06
C MET A 259 5.76 3.50 9.23
N ALA A 260 5.30 2.26 9.43
CA ALA A 260 4.08 1.75 8.79
C ALA A 260 2.84 2.54 9.22
N SER A 261 2.71 2.82 10.52
CA SER A 261 1.64 3.62 11.10
C SER A 261 1.55 5.03 10.50
N GLN A 262 2.70 5.66 10.29
CA GLN A 262 2.76 6.98 9.64
C GLN A 262 2.32 6.92 8.17
N ASP A 263 2.70 5.88 7.43
CA ASP A 263 2.25 5.70 6.06
C ASP A 263 0.75 5.42 5.99
N PHE A 264 0.21 4.59 6.88
CA PHE A 264 -1.23 4.35 6.96
C PHE A 264 -2.00 5.60 7.37
N PHE A 265 -1.42 6.42 8.25
CA PHE A 265 -1.99 7.71 8.63
C PHE A 265 -2.14 8.62 7.42
N GLU A 266 -1.06 8.81 6.65
CA GLU A 266 -1.08 9.61 5.42
C GLU A 266 -2.07 9.03 4.39
N ALA A 267 -2.08 7.72 4.18
CA ALA A 267 -3.05 7.08 3.29
C ALA A 267 -4.51 7.32 3.74
N GLY A 268 -4.76 7.34 5.05
CA GLY A 268 -6.04 7.69 5.66
C GLY A 268 -6.41 9.16 5.46
N ARG A 269 -5.46 10.09 5.56
CA ARG A 269 -5.66 11.52 5.25
C ARG A 269 -6.12 11.75 3.81
N TYR A 270 -5.66 10.92 2.87
CA TYR A 270 -6.11 10.93 1.47
C TYR A 270 -7.39 10.11 1.21
N GLY A 271 -8.10 9.65 2.26
CA GLY A 271 -9.44 9.05 2.15
C GLY A 271 -9.49 7.51 2.12
N ASN A 272 -8.42 6.80 2.51
CA ASN A 272 -8.48 5.34 2.66
C ASN A 272 -8.86 4.95 4.09
N GLU A 273 -10.10 4.52 4.27
CA GLU A 273 -10.65 4.16 5.58
C GLU A 273 -9.96 2.93 6.19
N VAL A 274 -9.56 1.95 5.39
CA VAL A 274 -8.80 0.79 5.87
C VAL A 274 -7.45 1.24 6.41
N ALA A 275 -6.80 2.18 5.73
CA ALA A 275 -5.54 2.77 6.21
C ALA A 275 -5.74 3.57 7.51
N LYS A 276 -6.85 4.31 7.66
CA LYS A 276 -7.19 5.01 8.92
C LYS A 276 -7.24 4.03 10.10
N GLN A 277 -7.89 2.87 9.91
CA GLN A 277 -7.96 1.83 10.93
C GLN A 277 -6.60 1.18 11.19
N LEU A 278 -5.84 0.85 10.14
CA LEU A 278 -4.51 0.27 10.26
C LEU A 278 -3.54 1.21 10.97
N SER A 279 -3.62 2.52 10.72
CA SER A 279 -2.77 3.51 11.39
C SER A 279 -2.88 3.41 12.91
N VAL A 280 -4.10 3.34 13.44
CA VAL A 280 -4.33 3.13 14.88
C VAL A 280 -3.84 1.75 15.31
N GLY A 281 -4.18 0.71 14.53
CA GLY A 281 -3.83 -0.67 14.84
C GLY A 281 -2.33 -0.99 14.82
N THR A 282 -1.52 -0.21 14.10
CA THR A 282 -0.05 -0.39 14.03
C THR A 282 0.72 0.60 14.88
N ASN A 283 0.06 1.61 15.45
CA ASN A 283 0.73 2.60 16.28
C ASN A 283 1.16 1.98 17.64
N PRO A 284 2.46 1.91 17.96
CA PRO A 284 2.94 1.29 19.20
C PRO A 284 2.39 2.00 20.46
N TYR A 285 2.21 3.31 20.39
CA TYR A 285 1.63 4.09 21.49
C TYR A 285 0.16 3.74 21.71
N ALA A 286 -0.64 3.64 20.64
CA ALA A 286 -2.05 3.26 20.73
C ALA A 286 -2.21 1.83 21.28
N LYS A 287 -1.33 0.90 20.89
CA LYS A 287 -1.30 -0.47 21.45
C LYS A 287 -0.98 -0.47 22.94
N MET A 288 0.00 0.31 23.38
CA MET A 288 0.36 0.42 24.79
C MET A 288 -0.79 0.98 25.63
N CYS A 289 -1.39 2.09 25.21
CA CYS A 289 -2.55 2.67 25.89
C CYS A 289 -3.72 1.69 25.94
N GLY A 290 -4.00 1.00 24.82
CA GLY A 290 -5.03 -0.03 24.75
C GLY A 290 -4.79 -1.19 25.71
N ALA A 291 -3.55 -1.67 25.83
CA ALA A 291 -3.18 -2.73 26.76
C ALA A 291 -3.36 -2.31 28.22
N ILE A 292 -2.93 -1.09 28.59
CA ILE A 292 -3.08 -0.54 29.94
C ILE A 292 -4.56 -0.44 30.33
N VAL A 293 -5.39 0.12 29.44
CA VAL A 293 -6.83 0.26 29.70
C VAL A 293 -7.50 -1.11 29.80
N LYS A 294 -7.12 -2.07 28.95
CA LYS A 294 -7.65 -3.43 28.97
C LYS A 294 -7.31 -4.16 30.28
N GLU A 295 -6.08 -4.02 30.77
CA GLU A 295 -5.69 -4.59 32.07
C GLU A 295 -6.43 -3.92 33.23
N ALA A 296 -6.58 -2.60 33.21
CA ALA A 296 -7.32 -1.86 34.24
C ALA A 296 -8.79 -2.32 34.30
N LEU A 297 -9.48 -2.41 33.15
CA LEU A 297 -10.86 -2.89 33.08
C LEU A 297 -11.00 -4.35 33.51
N LYS A 298 -10.07 -5.20 33.09
CA LYS A 298 -10.05 -6.61 33.51
C LYS A 298 -9.98 -6.72 35.03
N LYS A 299 -9.10 -5.92 35.65
CA LYS A 299 -8.95 -5.88 37.10
C LYS A 299 -10.21 -5.39 37.81
N GLU A 300 -10.87 -4.34 37.30
CA GLU A 300 -12.15 -3.86 37.86
C GLU A 300 -13.25 -4.93 37.80
N ILE A 301 -13.33 -5.70 36.69
CA ILE A 301 -14.31 -6.78 36.54
C ILE A 301 -14.02 -7.93 37.53
N GLU A 302 -12.75 -8.30 37.71
CA GLU A 302 -12.34 -9.33 38.67
C GLU A 302 -12.62 -8.91 40.12
N GLU A 303 -12.40 -7.63 40.44
CA GLU A 303 -12.74 -7.04 41.75
C GLU A 303 -14.27 -7.01 41.98
N PHE A 304 -15.09 -6.84 40.94
CA PHE A 304 -16.56 -6.85 41.06
C PHE A 304 -17.16 -8.25 41.19
N GLN A 305 -16.45 -9.29 40.76
CA GLN A 305 -16.90 -10.69 40.83
C GLN A 305 -16.46 -11.41 42.11
N SER A 306 -15.57 -10.80 42.90
CA SER A 306 -15.05 -11.31 44.19
C SER A 306 -15.86 -10.78 45.37
#